data_AF-A0A3S1S163-F1
#
_entry.id   AF-A0A3S1S163-F1
#
_cell.length_a   1.000
_cell.length_b   1.000
_cell.length_c   1.000
_cell.angle_alpha   90.00
_cell.angle_beta   90.00
_cell.angle_gamma   90.00
#
_symmetry.space_group_name_H-M   'P 1'
#
loop_
_entity.id
_entity.type
_entity.pdbx_description
1 polymer ?
#
loop_
_entity_poly.entity_id
_entity_poly.type
_entity_poly.pdbx_seq_one_letter_code
_entity_poly.pdbx_strand_id
1 'polypeptide(L)'
;GGLIGLISSIGRVMGRVVGIFFNSGRRTIDQVVRNVLPFMAFVTMLIGLILYTGIGDVLAQPMGPLANNIVGLLVISAICGLPFLSPILGPGAVIAQVIGVAIIGPQIANGTISPAMALPALFAYNTQVGCDFVPVG
;
A
#
# COMPACT_ATOMS: atom_id res chain seq x y z
N GLY A 1 51.46 -20.84 2.17
CA GLY A 1 51.01 -19.62 2.86
C GLY A 1 49.79 -18.95 2.23
N GLY A 2 49.77 -18.71 0.90
CA GLY A 2 48.77 -17.83 0.27
C GLY A 2 47.36 -18.42 0.04
N LEU A 3 47.24 -19.68 -0.41
CA LEU A 3 45.94 -20.26 -0.80
C LEU A 3 44.97 -20.43 0.39
N ILE A 4 45.50 -20.85 1.55
CA ILE A 4 44.73 -21.08 2.78
C ILE A 4 44.20 -19.76 3.35
N GLY A 5 44.97 -18.67 3.24
CA GLY A 5 44.55 -17.33 3.66
C GLY A 5 43.42 -16.76 2.79
N LEU A 6 43.46 -17.01 1.48
CA LEU A 6 42.42 -16.60 0.54
C LEU A 6 41.10 -17.35 0.80
N ILE A 7 41.17 -18.66 1.01
CA ILE A 7 40.00 -19.50 1.34
C ILE A 7 39.40 -19.10 2.70
N SER A 8 40.24 -18.85 3.72
CA SER A 8 39.78 -18.38 5.03
C SER A 8 39.12 -17.00 4.96
N SER A 9 39.65 -16.09 4.13
CA SER A 9 39.07 -14.76 3.94
C SER A 9 37.72 -14.82 3.23
N ILE A 10 37.61 -15.62 2.16
CA ILE A 10 36.35 -15.84 1.44
C ILE A 10 35.29 -16.45 2.36
N GLY A 11 35.66 -17.49 3.14
CA GLY A 11 34.75 -18.11 4.10
C GLY A 11 34.23 -17.14 5.17
N ARG A 12 35.08 -16.22 5.64
CA ARG A 12 34.69 -15.19 6.63
C ARG A 12 33.76 -14.14 6.04
N VAL A 13 33.97 -13.74 4.80
CA VAL A 13 33.08 -12.80 4.07
C VAL A 13 31.74 -13.46 3.77
N MET A 14 31.74 -14.70 3.29
CA MET A 14 30.53 -15.49 3.05
C MET A 14 29.70 -15.65 4.35
N GLY A 15 30.35 -16.02 5.45
CA GLY A 15 29.69 -16.13 6.75
C GLY A 15 29.07 -14.81 7.23
N ARG A 16 29.73 -13.68 6.97
CA ARG A 16 29.21 -12.35 7.31
C ARG A 16 27.98 -11.99 6.47
N VAL A 17 28.02 -12.24 5.17
CA VAL A 17 26.90 -11.98 4.25
C VAL A 17 25.69 -12.84 4.62
N VAL A 18 25.88 -14.14 4.81
CA VAL A 18 24.82 -15.07 5.24
C VAL A 18 24.23 -14.64 6.58
N GLY A 19 25.08 -14.22 7.53
CA GLY A 19 24.63 -13.70 8.82
C GLY A 19 23.77 -12.44 8.72
N ILE A 20 24.12 -11.51 7.82
CA ILE A 20 23.32 -10.31 7.57
C ILE A 20 21.96 -10.69 6.98
N PHE A 21 21.92 -11.53 5.94
CA PHE A 21 20.66 -11.94 5.33
C PHE A 21 19.75 -12.70 6.29
N PHE A 22 20.30 -13.58 7.12
CA PHE A 22 19.51 -14.35 8.08
C PHE A 22 18.94 -13.46 9.20
N ASN A 23 19.74 -12.51 9.70
CA ASN A 23 19.26 -11.55 10.70
C ASN A 23 18.23 -10.58 10.10
N SER A 24 18.47 -10.03 8.91
CA SER A 24 17.51 -9.18 8.22
C SER A 24 16.21 -9.93 7.95
N GLY A 25 16.29 -11.18 7.47
CA GLY A 25 15.11 -12.04 7.29
C GLY A 25 14.33 -12.24 8.58
N ARG A 26 15.00 -12.54 9.70
CA ARG A 26 14.33 -12.65 11.01
C ARG A 26 13.63 -11.36 11.43
N ARG A 27 14.29 -10.21 11.25
CA ARG A 27 13.70 -8.90 11.57
C ARG A 27 12.48 -8.59 10.71
N THR A 28 12.55 -8.91 9.41
CA THR A 28 11.41 -8.76 8.51
C THR A 28 10.23 -9.63 8.97
N ILE A 29 10.46 -10.90 9.31
CA ILE A 29 9.38 -11.78 9.80
C ILE A 29 8.78 -11.23 11.10
N ASP A 30 9.60 -10.78 12.05
CA ASP A 30 9.11 -10.18 13.29
C ASP A 30 8.26 -8.93 13.02
N GLN A 31 8.70 -8.08 12.11
CA GLN A 31 7.97 -6.88 11.70
C GLN A 31 6.64 -7.22 11.02
N VAL A 32 6.62 -8.20 10.13
CA VAL A 32 5.41 -8.64 9.43
C VAL A 32 4.41 -9.20 10.43
N VAL A 33 4.85 -10.05 11.36
CA VAL A 33 3.97 -10.72 12.32
C VAL A 33 3.44 -9.76 13.37
N ARG A 34 4.27 -8.85 13.89
CA ARG A 34 3.88 -7.96 15.00
C ARG A 34 3.15 -6.70 14.57
N ASN A 35 3.41 -6.19 13.37
CA ASN A 35 2.87 -4.90 12.94
C ASN A 35 2.00 -5.02 11.67
N VAL A 36 2.50 -5.69 10.63
CA VAL A 36 1.81 -5.73 9.33
C VAL A 36 0.54 -6.57 9.41
N LEU A 37 0.60 -7.81 9.91
CA LEU A 37 -0.55 -8.70 9.98
C LEU A 37 -1.68 -8.15 10.87
N PRO A 38 -1.44 -7.63 12.08
CA PRO A 38 -2.50 -7.05 12.90
C PRO A 38 -3.16 -5.84 12.23
N PHE A 39 -2.36 -4.99 11.57
CA PHE A 39 -2.89 -3.84 10.85
C PHE A 39 -3.75 -4.26 9.66
N MET A 40 -3.27 -5.22 8.84
CA MET A 40 -4.07 -5.76 7.73
C MET A 40 -5.38 -6.37 8.23
N ALA A 41 -5.37 -7.11 9.34
CA ALA A 41 -6.58 -7.69 9.93
C ALA A 41 -7.58 -6.63 10.41
N PHE A 42 -7.10 -5.51 10.97
CA PHE A 42 -7.94 -4.38 11.33
C PHE A 42 -8.59 -3.73 10.09
N VAL A 43 -7.79 -3.48 9.05
CA VAL A 43 -8.29 -2.86 7.81
C VAL A 43 -9.32 -3.75 7.12
N THR A 44 -9.08 -5.07 7.04
CA THR A 44 -10.03 -6.00 6.42
C THR A 44 -11.33 -6.11 7.23
N MET A 45 -11.27 -6.02 8.55
CA MET A 45 -12.47 -5.96 9.39
C MET A 45 -13.30 -4.69 9.11
N LEU A 46 -12.66 -3.53 9.00
CA LEU A 46 -13.34 -2.29 8.62
C LEU A 46 -13.98 -2.38 7.22
N ILE A 47 -13.25 -2.91 6.23
CA ILE A 47 -13.78 -3.13 4.88
C ILE A 47 -14.98 -4.07 4.92
N GLY A 48 -14.88 -5.18 5.66
CA GLY A 48 -15.99 -6.13 5.84
C GLY A 48 -17.24 -5.48 6.44
N LEU A 49 -17.06 -4.61 7.44
CA LEU A 49 -18.15 -3.84 8.04
C LEU A 49 -18.77 -2.85 7.03
N ILE A 50 -17.96 -2.15 6.25
CA ILE A 50 -18.43 -1.20 5.21
C ILE A 50 -19.24 -1.91 4.13
N LEU A 51 -18.76 -3.07 3.66
CA LEU A 51 -19.44 -3.88 2.64
C LEU A 51 -20.74 -4.47 3.19
N TYR A 52 -20.74 -4.98 4.42
CA TYR A 52 -21.93 -5.56 5.05
C TYR A 52 -23.01 -4.51 5.35
N THR A 53 -22.61 -3.31 5.77
CA THR A 53 -23.55 -2.22 6.08
C THR A 53 -24.10 -1.50 4.85
N GLY A 54 -23.53 -1.72 3.66
CA GLY A 54 -23.96 -1.03 2.43
C GLY A 54 -23.65 0.47 2.41
N ILE A 55 -22.92 0.99 3.41
CA ILE A 55 -22.45 2.39 3.44
C ILE A 55 -21.53 2.65 2.25
N GLY A 56 -20.80 1.62 1.80
CA GLY A 56 -19.96 1.68 0.60
C GLY A 56 -20.73 2.17 -0.61
N ASP A 57 -21.94 1.66 -0.87
CA ASP A 57 -22.74 2.02 -2.05
C ASP A 57 -23.24 3.47 -2.02
N VAL A 58 -23.57 3.98 -0.83
CA VAL A 58 -24.02 5.37 -0.62
C VAL A 58 -22.86 6.35 -0.82
N LEU A 59 -21.67 6.02 -0.33
CA LEU A 59 -20.45 6.81 -0.57
C LEU A 59 -19.98 6.69 -2.02
N ALA A 60 -20.29 5.59 -2.70
CA ALA A 60 -19.87 5.34 -4.07
C ALA A 60 -20.72 6.08 -5.13
N GLN A 61 -21.96 6.47 -4.81
CA GLN A 61 -22.82 7.25 -5.71
C GLN A 61 -22.18 8.57 -6.20
N PRO A 62 -21.60 9.42 -5.34
CA PRO A 62 -20.89 10.62 -5.79
C PRO A 62 -19.52 10.30 -6.41
N MET A 63 -18.88 9.18 -6.05
CA MET A 63 -17.53 8.82 -6.51
C MET A 63 -17.51 8.11 -7.87
N GLY A 64 -18.57 7.40 -8.26
CA GLY A 64 -18.70 6.71 -9.54
C GLY A 64 -18.51 7.62 -10.77
N PRO A 65 -19.16 8.81 -10.82
CA PRO A 65 -18.95 9.78 -11.90
C PRO A 65 -17.53 10.36 -11.93
N LEU A 66 -16.91 10.55 -10.75
CA LEU A 66 -15.54 11.05 -10.61
C LEU A 66 -14.49 10.02 -11.07
N ALA A 67 -14.75 8.72 -10.85
CA ALA A 67 -13.85 7.64 -11.23
C ALA A 67 -13.96 7.25 -12.73
N ASN A 68 -15.07 7.58 -13.38
CA ASN A 68 -15.28 7.32 -14.82
C ASN A 68 -14.72 8.44 -15.73
N ASN A 69 -14.12 9.48 -15.16
CA ASN A 69 -13.50 10.58 -15.90
C ASN A 69 -12.04 10.78 -15.49
N ILE A 70 -11.14 10.87 -16.48
CA ILE A 70 -9.71 11.12 -16.31
C ILE A 70 -9.45 12.40 -15.49
N VAL A 71 -10.30 13.43 -15.64
CA VAL A 71 -10.17 14.69 -14.87
C VAL A 71 -10.47 14.47 -13.39
N GLY A 72 -11.47 13.64 -13.05
CA GLY A 72 -11.80 13.32 -11.66
C GLY A 72 -10.70 12.49 -10.99
N LEU A 73 -10.11 11.55 -11.74
CA LEU A 73 -8.93 10.80 -11.30
C LEU A 73 -7.70 11.70 -11.07
N LEU A 74 -7.49 12.72 -11.90
CA LEU A 74 -6.42 13.70 -11.71
C LEU A 74 -6.59 14.53 -10.43
N VAL A 75 -7.83 14.91 -10.10
CA VAL A 75 -8.12 15.64 -8.85
C VAL A 75 -7.89 14.75 -7.62
N ILE A 76 -8.33 13.48 -7.68
CA ILE A 76 -8.08 12.49 -6.62
C ILE A 76 -6.57 12.29 -6.45
N SER A 77 -5.85 12.13 -7.55
CA SER A 77 -4.38 12.01 -7.58
C SER A 77 -3.69 13.19 -6.93
N ALA A 78 -4.15 14.42 -7.21
CA ALA A 78 -3.61 15.64 -6.63
C ALA A 78 -3.84 15.70 -5.12
N ILE A 79 -5.04 15.35 -4.64
CA ILE A 79 -5.38 15.36 -3.21
C ILE A 79 -4.59 14.29 -2.45
N CYS A 80 -4.55 13.07 -2.98
CA CYS A 80 -3.82 11.95 -2.39
C CYS A 80 -2.30 12.11 -2.47
N GLY A 81 -1.80 12.94 -3.40
CA GLY A 81 -0.38 13.21 -3.60
C GLY A 81 0.16 14.42 -2.83
N LEU A 82 -0.61 15.04 -1.93
CA LEU A 82 -0.12 16.18 -1.14
C LEU A 82 0.84 15.70 -0.03
N PRO A 83 2.12 16.15 -0.03
CA PRO A 83 3.15 15.65 0.88
C PRO A 83 2.89 16.01 2.35
N PHE A 84 2.13 17.06 2.63
CA PHE A 84 1.75 17.45 4.00
C PHE A 84 0.75 16.51 4.68
N LEU A 85 0.06 15.68 3.89
CA LEU A 85 -0.77 14.64 4.46
C LEU A 85 0.11 13.47 4.92
N SER A 86 1.32 13.25 4.37
CA SER A 86 2.22 12.12 4.68
C SER A 86 2.39 11.77 6.18
N PRO A 87 2.68 12.72 7.10
CA PRO A 87 2.83 12.41 8.52
C PRO A 87 1.51 12.08 9.22
N ILE A 88 0.37 12.55 8.69
CA ILE A 88 -0.98 12.19 9.12
C ILE A 88 -1.45 10.91 8.40
N LEU A 89 -0.78 10.52 7.30
CA LEU A 89 -1.10 9.41 6.41
C LEU A 89 -0.35 8.10 6.72
N GLY A 90 0.40 8.00 7.83
CA GLY A 90 0.78 6.68 8.38
C GLY A 90 -0.43 5.70 8.48
N PRO A 91 -1.63 6.19 8.89
CA PRO A 91 -2.92 5.51 8.67
C PRO A 91 -3.66 5.91 7.37
N GLY A 92 -3.16 6.88 6.61
CA GLY A 92 -3.73 7.37 5.35
C GLY A 92 -3.70 6.38 4.18
N ALA A 93 -2.70 5.50 4.15
CA ALA A 93 -2.71 4.33 3.28
C ALA A 93 -3.99 3.50 3.49
N VAL A 94 -4.55 3.46 4.70
CA VAL A 94 -5.85 2.81 4.98
C VAL A 94 -6.98 3.53 4.25
N ILE A 95 -6.99 4.85 4.20
CA ILE A 95 -8.08 5.61 3.56
C ILE A 95 -8.06 5.38 2.05
N ALA A 96 -6.87 5.44 1.42
CA ALA A 96 -6.72 5.09 0.00
C ALA A 96 -7.11 3.63 -0.28
N GLN A 97 -6.71 2.70 0.60
CA GLN A 97 -7.05 1.28 0.47
C GLN A 97 -8.55 1.03 0.66
N VAL A 98 -9.20 1.68 1.64
CA VAL A 98 -10.63 1.57 1.91
C VAL A 98 -11.43 2.18 0.77
N ILE A 99 -11.03 3.33 0.23
CA ILE A 99 -11.69 3.92 -0.95
C ILE A 99 -11.50 3.03 -2.19
N GLY A 100 -10.28 2.60 -2.47
CA GLY A 100 -9.99 1.75 -3.65
C GLY A 100 -10.68 0.39 -3.58
N VAL A 101 -10.57 -0.31 -2.45
CA VAL A 101 -11.04 -1.69 -2.28
C VAL A 101 -12.50 -1.77 -1.87
N ALA A 102 -13.02 -0.85 -1.05
CA ALA A 102 -14.40 -0.90 -0.56
C ALA A 102 -15.39 -0.09 -1.41
N ILE A 103 -14.91 0.88 -2.23
CA ILE A 103 -15.80 1.79 -2.98
C ILE A 103 -15.61 1.62 -4.49
N ILE A 104 -14.37 1.75 -5.01
CA ILE A 104 -14.12 1.69 -6.46
C ILE A 104 -14.14 0.24 -6.98
N GLY A 105 -13.54 -0.71 -6.26
CA GLY A 105 -13.50 -2.13 -6.63
C GLY A 105 -14.88 -2.75 -6.86
N PRO A 106 -15.84 -2.64 -5.90
CA PRO A 106 -17.20 -3.14 -6.09
C PRO A 106 -17.94 -2.45 -7.23
N GLN A 107 -17.70 -1.16 -7.47
CA GLN A 107 -18.32 -0.44 -8.60
C GLN A 107 -17.76 -0.85 -9.97
N ILE A 108 -16.51 -1.29 -10.05
CA ILE A 108 -15.98 -1.95 -11.26
C ILE A 108 -16.65 -3.32 -11.45
N ALA A 109 -16.79 -4.10 -10.36
CA ALA A 109 -17.43 -5.42 -10.41
C ALA A 109 -18.92 -5.34 -10.80
N ASN A 110 -19.62 -4.29 -10.34
CA ASN A 110 -21.02 -4.01 -10.67
C ASN A 110 -21.22 -3.33 -12.03
N GLY A 111 -20.14 -3.08 -12.80
CA GLY A 111 -20.19 -2.51 -14.14
C GLY A 111 -20.52 -1.02 -14.21
N THR A 112 -20.51 -0.31 -13.08
CA THR A 112 -20.77 1.13 -13.02
C THR A 112 -19.57 1.95 -13.52
N ILE A 113 -18.36 1.43 -13.30
CA ILE A 113 -17.09 1.98 -13.79
C ILE A 113 -16.54 1.06 -14.88
N SER A 114 -16.11 1.63 -16.00
CA SER A 114 -15.49 0.85 -17.08
C SER A 114 -14.24 0.12 -16.57
N PRO A 115 -14.05 -1.18 -16.85
CA PRO A 115 -12.83 -1.90 -16.45
C PRO A 115 -11.54 -1.26 -16.96
N ALA A 116 -11.61 -0.53 -18.08
CA ALA A 116 -10.47 0.23 -18.61
C ALA A 116 -10.01 1.37 -17.67
N MET A 117 -10.90 1.87 -16.82
CA MET A 117 -10.62 2.93 -15.84
C MET A 117 -10.08 2.37 -14.51
N ALA A 118 -10.06 1.06 -14.31
CA ALA A 118 -9.56 0.43 -13.09
C ALA A 118 -8.07 0.72 -12.84
N LEU A 119 -7.25 0.64 -13.89
CA LEU A 119 -5.80 0.88 -13.78
C LEU A 119 -5.50 2.38 -13.52
N PRO A 120 -6.07 3.34 -14.28
CA PRO A 120 -5.96 4.77 -13.94
C PRO A 120 -6.45 5.11 -12.53
N ALA A 121 -7.57 4.50 -12.09
CA ALA A 121 -8.09 4.71 -10.74
C ALA A 121 -7.11 4.21 -9.68
N LEU A 122 -6.54 3.02 -9.85
CA LEU A 122 -5.51 2.46 -8.96
C LEU A 122 -4.36 3.44 -8.74
N PHE A 123 -3.84 4.03 -9.81
CA PHE A 123 -2.76 5.01 -9.71
C PHE A 123 -3.21 6.33 -9.08
N ALA A 124 -4.45 6.76 -9.33
CA ALA A 124 -4.98 8.00 -8.79
C ALA A 124 -5.09 7.99 -7.26
N TYR A 125 -5.62 6.93 -6.65
CA TYR A 125 -5.72 6.89 -5.18
C TYR A 125 -4.44 6.38 -4.51
N ASN A 126 -3.52 5.75 -5.25
CA ASN A 126 -2.23 5.25 -4.74
C ASN A 126 -1.06 6.22 -5.02
N THR A 127 -1.30 7.53 -5.11
CA THR A 127 -0.20 8.52 -5.20
C THR A 127 0.54 8.72 -3.88
N GLN A 128 0.01 8.19 -2.78
CA GLN A 128 0.56 8.31 -1.42
C GLN A 128 1.92 7.64 -1.25
N VAL A 129 2.25 6.60 -2.02
CA VAL A 129 3.58 5.96 -1.98
C VAL A 129 4.71 6.91 -2.37
N GLY A 130 4.44 7.97 -3.14
CA GLY A 130 5.44 9.01 -3.44
C GLY A 130 5.68 9.99 -2.28
N CYS A 131 4.69 10.15 -1.40
CA CYS A 131 4.74 11.05 -0.26
C CYS A 131 5.25 10.37 1.02
N ASP A 132 5.12 9.04 1.12
CA ASP A 132 5.64 8.20 2.21
C ASP A 132 7.19 8.24 2.30
N PHE A 133 7.86 8.60 1.20
CA PHE A 133 9.32 8.77 1.14
C PHE A 133 9.81 10.21 1.39
N VAL A 134 8.90 11.17 1.59
CA VAL A 134 9.29 12.55 1.92
C VAL A 134 9.60 12.62 3.42
N PRO A 135 10.84 12.93 3.83
CA PRO A 135 11.22 12.95 5.24
C PRO A 135 10.44 14.03 5.98
N VAL A 136 9.59 13.59 6.88
CA VAL A 136 8.82 14.44 7.79
C VAL A 136 9.58 14.53 9.10
N GLY A 137 10.58 15.43 9.14
CA GLY A 137 11.19 15.99 10.36
C GLY A 137 11.65 15.02 11.44
#